data_AF-A0A151U8A9-F1
#
_entry.id   AF-A0A151U8A9-F1
#
_cell.length_a   1.000
_cell.length_b   1.000
_cell.length_c   1.000
_cell.angle_alpha   90.00
_cell.angle_beta   90.00
_cell.angle_gamma   90.00
#
_symmetry.space_group_name_H-M   'P 1'
#
loop_
_entity.id
_entity.type
_entity.pdbx_description
1 polymer ?
#
loop_
_entity_poly.entity_id
_entity_poly.type
_entity_poly.pdbx_seq_one_letter_code
_entity_poly.pdbx_strand_id
1 'polypeptide(L)'
;MVRLAAELIWKSPHFFNSIKERELDLRGNKIAVIENLGATEDQFDTIDLSDNEIVKLENVPYLSRLGTMLINNNRITRINPNIGEFLPKLHTLVLTNNRIVNLVEIDPLASLPKLQFLSLLDNNITKKANYRLYVINKLKSLRVLDFKKVKYMERLEAKNLFNSKEVVEEIQRTLAKTFSPGETPNVSEASEEQQTPKVVAPTPEQIIAIKAAIVNSQTLEEVARLEKALKSGQLPEDLKSLNDAIMLDNVDEKHEDVIRDDKVQADGESINTQEQKNTESVSMEQVCVHFAMCLSIFILYLCGKSSFLDNAYVSCLFPVVIYCAITMFLSELF
;
A
#
# COMPACT_ATOMS: atom_id res chain seq x y z
N MET A 1 11.68 -20.16 5.71
CA MET A 1 11.04 -19.97 4.39
C MET A 1 11.28 -21.26 3.61
N VAL A 2 10.21 -21.90 3.13
CA VAL A 2 10.32 -23.13 2.33
C VAL A 2 10.24 -22.76 0.86
N ARG A 3 11.06 -23.40 0.04
CA ARG A 3 11.06 -23.22 -1.41
C ARG A 3 9.98 -24.10 -2.04
N LEU A 4 9.21 -23.57 -2.99
CA LEU A 4 8.25 -24.36 -3.76
C LEU A 4 9.01 -25.20 -4.81
N ALA A 5 9.54 -26.34 -4.39
CA ALA A 5 10.23 -27.28 -5.28
C ALA A 5 9.26 -28.31 -5.88
N ALA A 6 9.64 -28.94 -7.00
CA ALA A 6 8.87 -30.01 -7.62
C ALA A 6 8.58 -31.18 -6.64
N GLU A 7 9.54 -31.50 -5.78
CA GLU A 7 9.34 -32.54 -4.75
C GLU A 7 8.22 -32.21 -3.77
N LEU A 8 8.06 -30.93 -3.39
CA LEU A 8 6.99 -30.51 -2.49
C LEU A 8 5.63 -30.75 -3.16
N ILE A 9 5.52 -30.38 -4.44
CA ILE A 9 4.30 -30.57 -5.24
C ILE A 9 3.92 -32.05 -5.33
N TRP A 10 4.89 -32.94 -5.59
CA TRP A 10 4.61 -34.38 -5.70
C TRP A 10 4.28 -35.06 -4.38
N LYS A 11 4.82 -34.56 -3.26
CA LYS A 11 4.54 -35.07 -1.91
C LYS A 11 3.27 -34.48 -1.31
N SER A 12 2.79 -33.36 -1.85
CA SER A 12 1.62 -32.64 -1.34
C SER A 12 0.33 -33.44 -1.52
N PRO A 13 -0.63 -33.34 -0.58
CA PRO A 13 -1.92 -33.96 -0.73
C PRO A 13 -2.66 -33.46 -1.97
N HIS A 14 -3.26 -34.39 -2.70
CA HIS A 14 -4.18 -34.06 -3.78
C HIS A 14 -5.42 -34.94 -3.71
N PHE A 15 -6.58 -34.35 -3.95
CA PHE A 15 -7.86 -35.03 -3.80
C PHE A 15 -8.93 -34.37 -4.68
N PHE A 16 -10.11 -34.98 -4.75
CA PHE A 16 -11.28 -34.31 -5.31
C PHE A 16 -11.97 -33.50 -4.22
N ASN A 17 -12.10 -32.20 -4.43
CA ASN A 17 -12.77 -31.33 -3.47
C ASN A 17 -14.30 -31.49 -3.49
N SER A 18 -15.00 -30.77 -2.63
CA SER A 18 -16.46 -30.89 -2.48
C SER A 18 -17.26 -30.53 -3.73
N ILE A 19 -16.66 -29.81 -4.68
CA ILE A 19 -17.27 -29.46 -5.98
C ILE A 19 -16.79 -30.38 -7.12
N LYS A 20 -16.08 -31.47 -6.80
CA LYS A 20 -15.55 -32.49 -7.73
C LYS A 20 -14.45 -31.98 -8.66
N GLU A 21 -13.71 -30.97 -8.25
CA GLU A 21 -12.49 -30.50 -8.92
C GLU A 21 -11.26 -31.18 -8.33
N ARG A 22 -10.25 -31.48 -9.16
CA ARG A 22 -8.98 -32.01 -8.65
C ARG A 22 -8.20 -30.86 -8.00
N GLU A 23 -7.96 -30.99 -6.71
CA GLU A 23 -7.33 -29.97 -5.88
C GLU A 23 -5.93 -30.42 -5.44
N LEU A 24 -4.97 -29.51 -5.55
CA LEU A 24 -3.64 -29.64 -4.95
C LEU A 24 -3.56 -28.77 -3.69
N ASP A 25 -3.21 -29.39 -2.56
CA ASP A 25 -3.07 -28.72 -1.27
C ASP A 25 -1.60 -28.34 -1.00
N LEU A 26 -1.33 -27.03 -1.02
CA LEU A 26 -0.03 -26.45 -0.70
C LEU A 26 -0.11 -25.54 0.55
N ARG A 27 -1.11 -25.74 1.40
CA ARG A 27 -1.34 -24.89 2.57
C ARG A 27 -0.24 -24.98 3.62
N GLY A 28 -0.01 -23.88 4.33
CA GLY A 28 0.81 -23.89 5.56
C GLY A 28 2.31 -24.16 5.36
N ASN A 29 2.80 -24.13 4.13
CA ASN A 29 4.18 -24.51 3.81
C ASN A 29 5.19 -23.36 3.99
N LYS A 30 4.76 -22.14 4.35
CA LYS A 30 5.62 -20.95 4.44
C LYS A 30 6.36 -20.66 3.12
N ILE A 31 5.66 -20.86 2.01
CA ILE A 31 6.12 -20.55 0.65
C ILE A 31 6.11 -19.03 0.49
N ALA A 32 7.23 -18.44 0.05
CA ALA A 32 7.31 -16.99 -0.15
C ALA A 32 7.25 -16.55 -1.62
N VAL A 33 7.63 -17.47 -2.52
CA VAL A 33 7.68 -17.22 -3.96
C VAL A 33 7.02 -18.40 -4.66
N ILE A 34 6.09 -18.10 -5.56
CA ILE A 34 5.55 -19.09 -6.48
C ILE A 34 6.64 -19.40 -7.51
N GLU A 35 6.98 -20.67 -7.66
CA GLU A 35 7.91 -21.18 -8.65
C GLU A 35 7.65 -22.68 -8.88
N ASN A 36 8.19 -23.25 -9.95
CA ASN A 36 8.13 -24.68 -10.25
C ASN A 36 6.71 -25.30 -10.31
N LEU A 37 5.65 -24.48 -10.44
CA LEU A 37 4.29 -24.97 -10.64
C LEU A 37 4.14 -25.79 -11.96
N GLY A 38 5.14 -25.78 -12.85
CA GLY A 38 5.17 -26.65 -14.03
C GLY A 38 5.20 -28.14 -13.67
N ALA A 39 5.71 -28.49 -12.48
CA ALA A 39 5.70 -29.86 -11.96
C ALA A 39 4.29 -30.40 -11.65
N THR A 40 3.26 -29.53 -11.70
CA THR A 40 1.86 -29.93 -11.60
C THR A 40 1.32 -30.57 -12.89
N GLU A 41 2.07 -30.47 -13.99
CA GLU A 41 1.73 -31.03 -15.31
C GLU A 41 0.33 -30.62 -15.81
N ASP A 42 -0.15 -29.44 -15.39
CA ASP A 42 -1.50 -28.93 -15.69
C ASP A 42 -2.62 -29.93 -15.36
N GLN A 43 -2.46 -30.76 -14.32
CA GLN A 43 -3.42 -31.81 -13.98
C GLN A 43 -4.57 -31.33 -13.07
N PHE A 44 -4.41 -30.20 -12.39
CA PHE A 44 -5.30 -29.73 -11.32
C PHE A 44 -6.25 -28.65 -11.81
N ASP A 45 -7.49 -28.71 -11.31
CA ASP A 45 -8.51 -27.70 -11.58
C ASP A 45 -8.52 -26.63 -10.47
N THR A 46 -8.12 -26.99 -9.24
CA THR A 46 -7.93 -26.08 -8.09
C THR A 46 -6.51 -26.20 -7.51
N ILE A 47 -5.91 -25.07 -7.13
CA ILE A 47 -4.69 -25.04 -6.31
C ILE A 47 -4.96 -24.19 -5.06
N ASP A 48 -4.71 -24.77 -3.88
CA ASP A 48 -4.79 -24.08 -2.60
C ASP A 48 -3.40 -23.70 -2.06
N LEU A 49 -3.10 -22.41 -2.08
CA LEU A 49 -1.87 -21.79 -1.56
C LEU A 49 -2.14 -21.01 -0.25
N SER A 50 -3.24 -21.28 0.45
CA SER A 50 -3.60 -20.57 1.68
C SER A 50 -2.55 -20.73 2.78
N ASP A 51 -2.49 -19.75 3.70
CA ASP A 51 -1.58 -19.79 4.86
C ASP A 51 -0.09 -19.91 4.48
N ASN A 52 0.33 -19.15 3.47
CA ASN A 52 1.72 -19.04 3.04
C ASN A 52 2.22 -17.59 3.20
N GLU A 53 3.44 -17.31 2.74
CA GLU A 53 4.09 -15.99 2.87
C GLU A 53 4.29 -15.33 1.51
N ILE A 54 3.45 -15.66 0.52
CA ILE A 54 3.63 -15.24 -0.87
C ILE A 54 3.41 -13.73 -0.99
N VAL A 55 4.38 -13.04 -1.59
CA VAL A 55 4.36 -11.57 -1.72
C VAL A 55 3.83 -11.10 -3.08
N LYS A 56 4.00 -11.91 -4.12
CA LYS A 56 3.63 -11.57 -5.50
C LYS A 56 2.94 -12.75 -6.18
N LEU A 57 1.86 -12.46 -6.90
CA LEU A 57 1.20 -13.43 -7.77
C LEU A 57 1.86 -13.36 -9.16
N GLU A 58 2.98 -14.08 -9.30
CA GLU A 58 3.79 -14.14 -10.53
C GLU A 58 4.37 -15.55 -10.70
N ASN A 59 5.15 -15.77 -11.77
CA ASN A 59 5.83 -17.04 -12.07
C ASN A 59 4.90 -18.26 -12.19
N VAL A 60 3.64 -18.03 -12.55
CA VAL A 60 2.70 -19.10 -12.85
C VAL A 60 2.96 -19.56 -14.29
N PRO A 61 3.20 -20.86 -14.55
CA PRO A 61 3.33 -21.37 -15.90
C PRO A 61 1.97 -21.33 -16.61
N TYR A 62 1.97 -21.61 -17.92
CA TYR A 62 0.72 -21.80 -18.64
C TYR A 62 -0.03 -23.03 -18.10
N LEU A 63 -1.19 -22.79 -17.47
CA LEU A 63 -2.07 -23.82 -16.92
C LEU A 63 -3.44 -23.71 -17.58
N SER A 64 -3.71 -24.59 -18.54
CA SER A 64 -4.92 -24.57 -19.35
C SER A 64 -6.13 -25.12 -18.61
N ARG A 65 -5.93 -25.86 -17.51
CA ARG A 65 -7.01 -26.48 -16.73
C ARG A 65 -7.41 -25.69 -15.49
N LEU A 66 -6.47 -24.98 -14.88
CA LEU A 66 -6.67 -24.30 -13.60
C LEU A 66 -7.85 -23.31 -13.67
N GLY A 67 -8.89 -23.58 -12.90
CA GLY A 67 -10.12 -22.79 -12.81
C GLY A 67 -10.21 -21.98 -11.51
N THR A 68 -9.68 -22.53 -10.42
CA THR A 68 -9.75 -21.94 -9.08
C THR A 68 -8.37 -21.81 -8.44
N MET A 69 -8.07 -20.62 -7.90
CA MET A 69 -6.90 -20.40 -7.06
C MET A 69 -7.34 -19.82 -5.71
N LEU A 70 -6.95 -20.51 -4.64
CA LEU A 70 -7.15 -20.08 -3.26
C LEU A 70 -5.81 -19.58 -2.72
N ILE A 71 -5.73 -18.30 -2.36
CA ILE A 71 -4.49 -17.67 -1.89
C ILE A 71 -4.80 -16.86 -0.63
N ASN A 72 -5.56 -17.47 0.29
CA ASN A 72 -5.96 -16.81 1.55
C ASN A 72 -4.75 -16.62 2.47
N ASN A 73 -4.81 -15.63 3.37
CA ASN A 73 -3.83 -15.46 4.45
C ASN A 73 -2.37 -15.44 3.94
N ASN A 74 -2.12 -14.64 2.90
CA ASN A 74 -0.80 -14.46 2.31
C ASN A 74 -0.36 -13.00 2.44
N ARG A 75 0.74 -12.61 1.77
CA ARG A 75 1.29 -11.25 1.81
C ARG A 75 1.25 -10.60 0.42
N ILE A 76 0.29 -10.96 -0.42
CA ILE A 76 0.23 -10.49 -1.81
C ILE A 76 0.11 -8.97 -1.83
N THR A 77 1.05 -8.33 -2.51
CA THR A 77 1.09 -6.87 -2.73
C THR A 77 1.02 -6.51 -4.20
N ARG A 78 1.48 -7.39 -5.09
CA ARG A 78 1.56 -7.18 -6.55
C ARG A 78 1.04 -8.39 -7.30
N ILE A 79 0.47 -8.15 -8.47
CA ILE A 79 -0.03 -9.16 -9.40
C ILE A 79 0.69 -8.97 -10.72
N ASN A 80 1.12 -10.07 -11.35
CA ASN A 80 1.76 -10.02 -12.67
C ASN A 80 0.82 -9.36 -13.71
N PRO A 81 1.25 -8.29 -14.41
CA PRO A 81 0.49 -7.63 -15.47
C PRO A 81 -0.09 -8.57 -16.54
N ASN A 82 0.64 -9.65 -16.85
CA ASN A 82 0.31 -10.59 -17.92
C ASN A 82 -0.28 -11.90 -17.39
N ILE A 83 -0.86 -11.91 -16.17
CA ILE A 83 -1.39 -13.13 -15.55
C ILE A 83 -2.43 -13.87 -16.43
N GLY A 84 -3.17 -13.13 -17.26
CA GLY A 84 -4.15 -13.68 -18.19
C GLY A 84 -3.58 -14.57 -19.29
N GLU A 85 -2.31 -14.39 -19.67
CA GLU A 85 -1.64 -15.23 -20.68
C GLU A 85 -1.39 -16.64 -20.16
N PHE A 86 -1.14 -16.77 -18.86
CA PHE A 86 -0.79 -18.04 -18.21
C PHE A 86 -2.03 -18.81 -17.72
N LEU A 87 -3.13 -18.11 -17.43
CA LEU A 87 -4.31 -18.66 -16.76
C LEU A 87 -5.61 -18.44 -17.56
N PRO A 88 -5.75 -19.04 -18.76
CA PRO A 88 -6.86 -18.78 -19.68
C PRO A 88 -8.23 -19.25 -19.17
N LYS A 89 -8.28 -20.20 -18.21
CA LYS A 89 -9.52 -20.75 -17.66
C LYS A 89 -9.86 -20.29 -16.25
N LEU A 90 -9.00 -19.50 -15.61
CA LEU A 90 -9.22 -19.08 -14.23
C LEU A 90 -10.52 -18.26 -14.12
N HIS A 91 -11.45 -18.78 -13.34
CA HIS A 91 -12.76 -18.17 -13.09
C HIS A 91 -12.96 -17.76 -11.64
N THR A 92 -12.23 -18.38 -10.70
CA THR A 92 -12.32 -18.10 -9.27
C THR A 92 -10.94 -17.75 -8.73
N LEU A 93 -10.80 -16.56 -8.13
CA LEU A 93 -9.59 -16.13 -7.44
C LEU A 93 -9.96 -15.60 -6.05
N VAL A 94 -9.41 -16.23 -5.02
CA VAL A 94 -9.66 -15.83 -3.63
C VAL A 94 -8.36 -15.28 -3.04
N LEU A 95 -8.35 -13.98 -2.76
CA LEU A 95 -7.23 -13.21 -2.21
C LEU A 95 -7.57 -12.64 -0.83
N THR A 96 -8.47 -13.30 -0.08
CA THR A 96 -8.88 -12.85 1.26
C THR A 96 -7.68 -12.75 2.20
N ASN A 97 -7.65 -11.70 3.03
CA ASN A 97 -6.59 -11.44 4.00
C ASN A 97 -5.18 -11.43 3.37
N ASN A 98 -4.98 -10.49 2.44
CA ASN A 98 -3.70 -10.19 1.80
C ASN A 98 -3.33 -8.71 2.01
N ARG A 99 -2.26 -8.24 1.35
CA ARG A 99 -1.68 -6.91 1.56
C ARG A 99 -1.81 -6.00 0.33
N ILE A 100 -2.86 -6.17 -0.46
CA ILE A 100 -3.12 -5.29 -1.61
C ILE A 100 -3.61 -3.94 -1.09
N VAL A 101 -2.96 -2.85 -1.51
CA VAL A 101 -3.24 -1.49 -1.00
C VAL A 101 -3.82 -0.57 -2.07
N ASN A 102 -3.27 -0.59 -3.29
CA ASN A 102 -3.62 0.35 -4.35
C ASN A 102 -4.62 -0.25 -5.32
N LEU A 103 -5.53 0.59 -5.85
CA LEU A 103 -6.53 0.17 -6.83
C LEU A 103 -5.90 -0.35 -8.13
N VAL A 104 -4.77 0.23 -8.55
CA VAL A 104 -4.06 -0.13 -9.78
C VAL A 104 -3.50 -1.56 -9.74
N GLU A 105 -3.24 -2.14 -8.57
CA GLU A 105 -2.74 -3.53 -8.47
C GLU A 105 -3.77 -4.55 -8.97
N ILE A 106 -5.04 -4.16 -9.11
CA ILE A 106 -6.12 -5.03 -9.60
C ILE A 106 -6.22 -4.99 -11.12
N ASP A 107 -5.68 -3.96 -11.78
CA ASP A 107 -5.76 -3.79 -13.24
C ASP A 107 -5.23 -5.01 -14.02
N PRO A 108 -4.15 -5.69 -13.60
CA PRO A 108 -3.70 -6.94 -14.22
C PRO A 108 -4.77 -8.03 -14.31
N LEU A 109 -5.70 -8.10 -13.35
CA LEU A 109 -6.77 -9.10 -13.35
C LEU A 109 -7.77 -8.90 -14.49
N ALA A 110 -7.79 -7.72 -15.14
CA ALA A 110 -8.61 -7.47 -16.32
C ALA A 110 -8.17 -8.31 -17.54
N SER A 111 -6.92 -8.80 -17.54
CA SER A 111 -6.41 -9.71 -18.58
C SER A 111 -7.01 -11.11 -18.51
N LEU A 112 -7.62 -11.50 -17.38
CA LEU A 112 -8.19 -12.83 -17.19
C LEU A 112 -9.57 -12.94 -17.88
N PRO A 113 -9.69 -13.71 -18.98
CA PRO A 113 -10.88 -13.67 -19.83
C PRO A 113 -12.12 -14.28 -19.16
N LYS A 114 -11.94 -15.17 -18.17
CA LYS A 114 -13.02 -15.94 -17.54
C LYS A 114 -13.23 -15.64 -16.06
N LEU A 115 -12.53 -14.66 -15.49
CA LEU A 115 -12.65 -14.32 -14.07
C LEU A 115 -14.08 -13.87 -13.73
N GLN A 116 -14.76 -14.62 -12.86
CA GLN A 116 -16.15 -14.40 -12.47
C GLN A 116 -16.33 -14.22 -10.97
N PHE A 117 -15.48 -14.84 -10.17
CA PHE A 117 -15.54 -14.81 -8.70
C PHE A 117 -14.23 -14.28 -8.15
N LEU A 118 -14.31 -13.16 -7.42
CA LEU A 118 -13.16 -12.52 -6.79
C LEU A 118 -13.49 -12.20 -5.33
N SER A 119 -12.58 -12.53 -4.43
CA SER A 119 -12.60 -12.04 -3.05
C SER A 119 -11.31 -11.28 -2.77
N LEU A 120 -11.45 -10.04 -2.31
CA LEU A 120 -10.37 -9.17 -1.83
C LEU A 120 -10.64 -8.72 -0.39
N LEU A 121 -11.56 -9.40 0.32
CA LEU A 121 -11.85 -9.13 1.72
C LEU A 121 -10.56 -9.11 2.56
N ASP A 122 -10.57 -8.30 3.62
CA ASP A 122 -9.45 -8.14 4.54
C ASP A 122 -8.13 -7.69 3.88
N ASN A 123 -8.21 -7.04 2.72
CA ASN A 123 -7.10 -6.29 2.13
C ASN A 123 -7.26 -4.79 2.41
N ASN A 124 -6.15 -4.05 2.46
CA ASN A 124 -6.19 -2.59 2.65
C ASN A 124 -6.86 -1.83 1.50
N ILE A 125 -6.91 -2.41 0.29
CA ILE A 125 -7.63 -1.87 -0.86
C ILE A 125 -9.13 -1.68 -0.58
N THR A 126 -9.73 -2.52 0.27
CA THR A 126 -11.17 -2.47 0.58
C THR A 126 -11.57 -1.19 1.31
N LYS A 127 -10.61 -0.53 1.98
CA LYS A 127 -10.79 0.73 2.70
C LYS A 127 -10.73 1.97 1.78
N LYS A 128 -10.36 1.80 0.51
CA LYS A 128 -10.25 2.91 -0.44
C LYS A 128 -11.64 3.36 -0.90
N ALA A 129 -11.81 4.66 -1.09
CA ALA A 129 -13.02 5.23 -1.68
C ALA A 129 -13.28 4.63 -3.07
N ASN A 130 -14.56 4.36 -3.37
CA ASN A 130 -15.01 3.79 -4.64
C ASN A 130 -14.36 2.44 -5.03
N TYR A 131 -13.71 1.72 -4.09
CA TYR A 131 -13.06 0.44 -4.35
C TYR A 131 -13.95 -0.52 -5.13
N ARG A 132 -15.17 -0.74 -4.65
CA ARG A 132 -16.10 -1.70 -5.24
C ARG A 132 -16.47 -1.31 -6.68
N LEU A 133 -16.81 -0.03 -6.91
CA LEU A 133 -17.15 0.48 -8.24
C LEU A 133 -15.94 0.43 -9.19
N TYR A 134 -14.74 0.74 -8.70
CA TYR A 134 -13.51 0.67 -9.47
C TYR A 134 -13.27 -0.75 -9.99
N VAL A 135 -13.33 -1.75 -9.11
CA VAL A 135 -13.15 -3.16 -9.48
C VAL A 135 -14.22 -3.61 -10.48
N ILE A 136 -15.48 -3.24 -10.27
CA ILE A 136 -16.59 -3.56 -11.20
C ILE A 136 -16.37 -2.93 -12.58
N ASN A 137 -15.87 -1.69 -12.65
CA ASN A 137 -15.61 -1.01 -13.91
C ASN A 137 -14.44 -1.65 -14.68
N LYS A 138 -13.36 -1.99 -13.98
CA LYS A 138 -12.17 -2.63 -14.55
C LYS A 138 -12.44 -4.07 -14.96
N LEU A 139 -13.03 -4.87 -14.07
CA LEU A 139 -13.28 -6.30 -14.26
C LEU A 139 -14.72 -6.54 -14.74
N LYS A 140 -14.95 -6.32 -16.04
CA LYS A 140 -16.30 -6.37 -16.62
C LYS A 140 -16.93 -7.77 -16.56
N SER A 141 -16.14 -8.84 -16.62
CA SER A 141 -16.56 -10.24 -16.55
C SER A 141 -17.06 -10.69 -15.16
N LEU A 142 -16.80 -9.90 -14.11
CA LEU A 142 -17.00 -10.30 -12.73
C LEU A 142 -18.48 -10.44 -12.35
N ARG A 143 -18.87 -11.59 -11.79
CA ARG A 143 -20.25 -11.88 -11.35
C ARG A 143 -20.44 -11.68 -9.86
N VAL A 144 -19.43 -12.03 -9.07
CA VAL A 144 -19.45 -11.94 -7.61
C VAL A 144 -18.13 -11.32 -7.14
N LEU A 145 -18.25 -10.29 -6.31
CA LEU A 145 -17.13 -9.61 -5.66
C LEU A 145 -17.37 -9.61 -4.16
N ASP A 146 -16.40 -10.12 -3.39
CA ASP A 146 -16.44 -10.17 -1.92
C ASP A 146 -17.70 -10.89 -1.40
N PHE A 147 -18.00 -12.04 -2.02
CA PHE A 147 -19.20 -12.84 -1.78
C PHE A 147 -20.54 -12.12 -2.03
N LYS A 148 -20.51 -10.94 -2.66
CA LYS A 148 -21.70 -10.18 -3.05
C LYS A 148 -21.86 -10.16 -4.56
N LYS A 149 -23.03 -10.56 -5.04
CA LYS A 149 -23.39 -10.50 -6.47
C LYS A 149 -23.29 -9.06 -6.98
N VAL A 150 -22.64 -8.87 -8.12
CA VAL A 150 -22.56 -7.58 -8.82
C VAL A 150 -23.89 -7.30 -9.50
N LYS A 151 -24.57 -6.24 -9.09
CA LYS A 151 -25.86 -5.83 -9.67
C LYS A 151 -25.67 -4.96 -10.90
N TYR A 152 -26.72 -4.88 -11.73
CA TYR A 152 -26.72 -4.03 -12.92
C TYR A 152 -26.57 -2.54 -12.59
N MET A 153 -27.25 -2.06 -11.53
CA MET A 153 -27.19 -0.66 -11.11
C MET A 153 -25.77 -0.23 -10.74
N GLU A 154 -25.02 -1.07 -10.00
CA GLU A 154 -23.62 -0.80 -9.64
C GLU A 154 -22.72 -0.68 -10.88
N ARG A 155 -23.01 -1.45 -11.93
CA ARG A 155 -22.27 -1.37 -13.21
C ARG A 155 -22.53 -0.06 -13.94
N LEU A 156 -23.77 0.43 -13.91
CA LEU A 156 -24.13 1.70 -14.51
C LEU A 156 -23.48 2.87 -13.76
N GLU A 157 -23.55 2.84 -12.43
CA GLU A 157 -22.90 3.82 -11.55
C GLU A 157 -21.38 3.86 -11.76
N ALA A 158 -20.73 2.69 -11.75
CA ALA A 158 -19.30 2.58 -12.00
C ALA A 158 -18.92 3.11 -13.39
N LYS A 159 -19.70 2.78 -14.43
CA LYS A 159 -19.46 3.31 -15.78
C LYS A 159 -19.58 4.83 -15.80
N ASN A 160 -20.58 5.40 -15.15
CA ASN A 160 -20.79 6.86 -15.12
C ASN A 160 -19.66 7.58 -14.38
N LEU A 161 -19.21 7.02 -13.25
CA LEU A 161 -18.16 7.62 -12.41
C LEU A 161 -16.78 7.64 -13.09
N PHE A 162 -16.46 6.60 -13.88
CA PHE A 162 -15.13 6.45 -14.50
C PHE A 162 -15.08 6.75 -16.01
N ASN A 163 -16.22 7.04 -16.66
CA ASN A 163 -16.25 7.51 -18.05
C ASN A 163 -16.04 9.03 -18.17
N SER A 164 -16.26 9.81 -17.11
CA SER A 164 -15.86 11.21 -17.06
C SER A 164 -14.33 11.26 -17.01
N LYS A 165 -13.72 11.97 -17.97
CA LYS A 165 -12.27 12.03 -18.25
C LYS A 165 -11.39 12.40 -17.02
N GLU A 166 -11.98 12.96 -15.97
CA GLU A 166 -11.30 13.47 -14.78
C GLU A 166 -10.64 12.39 -13.90
N VAL A 167 -11.17 11.15 -13.86
CA VAL A 167 -10.61 10.11 -12.95
C VAL A 167 -9.42 9.37 -13.55
N VAL A 168 -9.34 9.28 -14.88
CA VAL A 168 -8.18 8.69 -15.59
C VAL A 168 -6.94 9.55 -15.36
N GLU A 169 -7.11 10.88 -15.36
CA GLU A 169 -6.05 11.85 -15.09
C GLU A 169 -5.58 11.81 -13.63
N GLU A 170 -6.49 11.61 -12.68
CA GLU A 170 -6.15 11.47 -11.25
C GLU A 170 -5.32 10.19 -11.00
N ILE A 171 -5.69 9.06 -11.62
CA ILE A 171 -4.95 7.79 -11.50
C ILE A 171 -3.55 7.89 -12.12
N GLN A 172 -3.42 8.58 -13.26
CA GLN A 172 -2.12 8.85 -13.89
C GLN A 172 -1.23 9.78 -13.05
N ARG A 173 -1.81 10.78 -12.37
CA ARG A 173 -1.06 11.66 -11.45
C ARG A 173 -0.50 10.92 -10.24
N THR A 174 -1.19 9.90 -9.72
CA THR A 174 -0.68 9.07 -8.61
C THR A 174 0.46 8.15 -9.07
N LEU A 175 0.44 7.70 -10.32
CA LEU A 175 1.52 6.90 -10.93
C LEU A 175 2.82 7.71 -11.09
N ALA A 176 2.73 8.97 -11.53
CA ALA A 176 3.90 9.83 -11.75
C ALA A 176 4.64 10.23 -10.46
N LYS A 177 3.99 10.14 -9.29
CA LYS A 177 4.59 10.54 -8.00
C LYS A 177 5.42 9.43 -7.32
N THR A 178 5.50 8.22 -7.89
CA THR A 178 6.15 7.06 -7.23
C THR A 178 7.38 6.53 -7.97
N PHE A 179 7.90 7.23 -8.99
CA PHE A 179 9.07 6.77 -9.74
C PHE A 179 10.05 7.91 -10.04
N SER A 180 11.15 7.96 -9.30
CA SER A 180 12.34 8.72 -9.69
C SER A 180 13.60 7.86 -9.51
N PRO A 181 14.00 7.08 -10.52
CA PRO A 181 15.37 6.63 -10.68
C PRO A 181 16.18 7.69 -11.43
N GLY A 182 17.36 7.97 -10.89
CA GLY A 182 18.22 9.09 -11.23
C GLY A 182 18.75 9.15 -12.66
N GLU A 183 19.15 10.37 -12.98
CA GLU A 183 19.59 10.88 -14.27
C GLU A 183 21.12 10.72 -14.42
N THR A 184 21.57 10.27 -15.59
CA THR A 184 22.93 10.56 -16.11
C THR A 184 22.85 10.91 -17.59
N PRO A 185 23.55 11.97 -18.07
CA PRO A 185 23.37 12.52 -19.42
C PRO A 185 24.49 12.12 -20.42
N ASN A 186 24.13 11.95 -21.70
CA ASN A 186 24.92 12.25 -22.92
C ASN A 186 24.19 11.70 -24.17
N VAL A 187 24.28 12.20 -25.40
CA VAL A 187 24.56 13.49 -26.10
C VAL A 187 24.26 13.19 -27.59
N SER A 188 23.70 14.18 -28.32
CA SER A 188 23.62 14.36 -29.81
C SER A 188 22.87 13.31 -30.65
N GLU A 189 22.13 13.57 -31.76
CA GLU A 189 22.22 14.52 -32.90
C GLU A 189 20.77 14.79 -33.43
N ALA A 190 20.36 16.05 -33.63
CA ALA A 190 20.33 16.83 -34.88
C ALA A 190 19.31 16.40 -35.97
N SER A 191 18.26 17.22 -36.16
CA SER A 191 17.72 17.61 -37.48
C SER A 191 16.77 18.81 -37.36
N GLU A 192 17.16 19.88 -38.07
CA GLU A 192 16.47 21.13 -38.47
C GLU A 192 15.13 20.86 -39.20
N GLU A 193 14.17 21.75 -39.47
CA GLU A 193 13.75 23.12 -39.11
C GLU A 193 12.35 23.26 -39.76
N GLN A 194 11.41 24.00 -39.16
CA GLN A 194 10.40 24.78 -39.92
C GLN A 194 9.73 25.85 -39.02
N GLN A 195 9.58 27.04 -39.60
CA GLN A 195 9.46 28.38 -39.00
C GLN A 195 8.06 28.75 -38.47
N THR A 196 8.01 29.49 -37.34
CA THR A 196 6.97 30.51 -37.00
C THR A 196 7.52 31.48 -35.91
N PRO A 197 7.00 32.72 -35.74
CA PRO A 197 7.76 33.89 -35.29
C PRO A 197 8.08 33.96 -33.78
N LYS A 198 9.25 34.57 -33.49
CA LYS A 198 9.94 34.73 -32.19
C LYS A 198 9.05 35.22 -31.04
N VAL A 199 8.87 34.38 -30.03
CA VAL A 199 8.56 34.78 -28.65
C VAL A 199 9.82 34.53 -27.83
N VAL A 200 10.51 35.60 -27.44
CA VAL A 200 11.74 35.53 -26.65
C VAL A 200 11.37 35.08 -25.24
N ALA A 201 11.88 33.91 -24.84
CA ALA A 201 11.77 33.43 -23.47
C ALA A 201 12.47 34.40 -22.50
N PRO A 202 11.89 34.71 -21.33
CA PRO A 202 12.46 35.67 -20.38
C PRO A 202 13.81 35.18 -19.85
N THR A 203 14.76 36.11 -19.69
CA THR A 203 16.10 35.79 -19.18
C THR A 203 16.04 35.34 -17.71
N PRO A 204 17.00 34.52 -17.23
CA PRO A 204 17.01 34.03 -15.86
C PRO A 204 16.96 35.14 -14.80
N GLU A 205 17.56 36.29 -15.09
CA GLU A 205 17.59 37.49 -14.24
C GLU A 205 16.19 38.09 -14.05
N GLN A 206 15.36 38.09 -15.10
CA GLN A 206 13.99 38.59 -15.07
C GLN A 206 13.07 37.71 -14.20
N ILE A 207 13.29 36.40 -14.22
CA ILE A 207 12.54 35.43 -13.40
C ILE A 207 12.88 35.63 -11.91
N ILE A 208 14.14 35.94 -11.60
CA ILE A 208 14.59 36.20 -10.22
C ILE A 208 13.97 37.52 -9.70
N ALA A 209 13.94 38.57 -10.52
CA ALA A 209 13.31 39.83 -10.17
C ALA A 209 11.80 39.71 -9.91
N ILE A 210 11.07 38.95 -10.75
CA ILE A 210 9.63 38.71 -10.56
C ILE A 210 9.37 37.90 -9.28
N LYS A 211 10.19 36.89 -8.99
CA LYS A 211 10.07 36.11 -7.75
C LYS A 211 10.32 36.98 -6.50
N ALA A 212 11.32 37.87 -6.57
CA ALA A 212 11.58 38.81 -5.48
C ALA A 212 10.44 39.83 -5.28
N ALA A 213 9.84 40.32 -6.38
CA ALA A 213 8.69 41.23 -6.33
C ALA A 213 7.43 40.58 -5.73
N ILE A 214 7.18 39.30 -6.03
CA ILE A 214 6.07 38.54 -5.43
C ILE A 214 6.24 38.45 -3.90
N VAL A 215 7.46 38.13 -3.44
CA VAL A 215 7.78 38.01 -2.00
C VAL A 215 7.62 39.34 -1.26
N ASN A 216 7.87 40.47 -1.94
CA ASN A 216 7.79 41.80 -1.35
C ASN A 216 6.42 42.49 -1.49
N SER A 217 5.48 41.90 -2.24
CA SER A 217 4.18 42.52 -2.51
C SER A 217 3.22 42.43 -1.32
N GLN A 218 2.54 43.54 -1.02
CA GLN A 218 1.65 43.67 0.15
C GLN A 218 0.16 43.46 -0.19
N THR A 219 -0.17 43.26 -1.47
CA THR A 219 -1.56 43.16 -1.96
C THR A 219 -1.76 41.91 -2.83
N LEU A 220 -2.90 41.24 -2.64
CA LEU A 220 -3.23 39.98 -3.32
C LEU A 220 -3.43 40.16 -4.84
N GLU A 221 -3.87 41.35 -5.25
CA GLU A 221 -4.08 41.71 -6.65
C GLU A 221 -2.75 41.86 -7.41
N GLU A 222 -1.71 42.35 -6.73
CA GLU A 222 -0.37 42.50 -7.31
C GLU A 222 0.33 41.14 -7.44
N VAL A 223 0.17 40.26 -6.45
CA VAL A 223 0.62 38.86 -6.54
C VAL A 223 -0.01 38.17 -7.75
N ALA A 224 -1.33 38.28 -7.94
CA ALA A 224 -2.03 37.64 -9.05
C ALA A 224 -1.59 38.18 -10.42
N ARG A 225 -1.27 39.49 -10.50
CA ARG A 225 -0.73 40.11 -11.72
C ARG A 225 0.68 39.62 -12.04
N LEU A 226 1.56 39.51 -11.03
CA LEU A 226 2.93 39.03 -11.17
C LEU A 226 3.00 37.53 -11.48
N GLU A 227 2.13 36.71 -10.89
CA GLU A 227 1.99 35.29 -11.22
C GLU A 227 1.52 35.08 -12.66
N LYS A 228 0.58 35.91 -13.12
CA LYS A 228 0.11 35.91 -14.51
C LYS A 228 1.23 36.30 -15.48
N ALA A 229 2.07 37.26 -15.12
CA ALA A 229 3.23 37.68 -15.90
C ALA A 229 4.32 36.58 -15.98
N LEU A 230 4.55 35.85 -14.87
CA LEU A 230 5.46 34.70 -14.85
C LEU A 230 4.94 33.57 -15.76
N LYS A 231 3.62 33.36 -15.79
CA LYS A 231 2.98 32.32 -16.61
C LYS A 231 2.86 32.70 -18.08
N SER A 232 2.75 33.99 -18.39
CA SER A 232 2.68 34.50 -19.78
C SER A 232 4.04 34.82 -20.39
N GLY A 233 5.11 34.87 -19.58
CA GLY A 233 6.46 35.16 -20.05
C GLY A 233 6.66 36.61 -20.52
N GLN A 234 5.72 37.51 -20.23
CA GLN A 234 5.80 38.93 -20.58
C GLN A 234 6.03 39.76 -19.32
N LEU A 235 7.14 40.52 -19.29
CA LEU A 235 7.47 41.40 -18.18
C LEU A 235 6.53 42.63 -18.17
N PRO A 236 5.92 43.00 -17.02
CA PRO A 236 5.12 44.22 -16.91
C PRO A 236 5.98 45.47 -17.21
N GLU A 237 5.41 46.46 -17.90
CA GLU A 237 6.13 47.69 -18.30
C GLU A 237 6.72 48.47 -17.12
N ASP A 238 6.06 48.39 -15.95
CA ASP A 238 6.44 49.08 -14.72
C ASP A 238 7.83 48.62 -14.18
N LEU A 239 8.27 47.39 -14.51
CA LEU A 239 9.56 46.81 -14.11
C LEU A 239 10.68 47.02 -15.13
N LYS A 240 10.40 47.54 -16.34
CA LYS A 240 11.44 47.85 -17.33
C LYS A 240 12.35 49.00 -16.89
N SER A 241 11.89 49.88 -16.00
CA SER A 241 12.67 51.04 -15.53
C SER A 241 13.71 50.72 -14.45
N LEU A 242 13.71 49.52 -13.87
CA LEU A 242 14.72 49.12 -12.88
C LEU A 242 16.07 48.74 -13.50
N ASN A 243 16.13 48.59 -14.83
CA ASN A 243 17.34 48.15 -15.53
C ASN A 243 18.42 49.24 -15.62
N ASP A 244 18.07 50.51 -15.35
CA ASP A 244 19.00 51.64 -15.48
C ASP A 244 19.68 52.05 -14.15
N ALA A 245 19.30 51.43 -13.01
CA ALA A 245 19.77 51.85 -11.68
C ALA A 245 20.83 50.94 -11.04
N ILE A 246 21.19 49.80 -11.65
CA ILE A 246 22.13 48.81 -11.07
C ILE A 246 23.53 48.93 -11.72
N MET A 247 23.91 50.13 -12.16
CA MET A 247 25.25 50.44 -12.70
C MET A 247 26.09 51.32 -11.79
N LEU A 248 25.75 51.44 -10.50
CA LEU A 248 26.57 52.16 -9.54
C LEU A 248 26.77 51.31 -8.28
N ASP A 249 28.04 51.23 -7.91
CA ASP A 249 28.59 50.76 -6.63
C ASP A 249 28.93 49.27 -6.51
N ASN A 250 29.95 48.88 -7.29
CA ASN A 250 30.86 47.80 -6.90
C ASN A 250 32.23 48.38 -6.53
N VAL A 251 32.62 48.10 -5.27
CA VAL A 251 33.97 48.01 -4.69
C VAL A 251 34.72 49.32 -4.41
N ASP A 252 34.76 49.67 -3.11
CA ASP A 252 36.00 50.02 -2.44
C ASP A 252 36.15 49.12 -1.19
N GLU A 253 37.16 48.25 -1.21
CA GLU A 253 37.65 47.53 -0.03
C GLU A 253 38.38 48.51 0.90
N LYS A 254 38.19 48.37 2.22
CA LYS A 254 39.25 48.54 3.22
C LYS A 254 38.96 47.74 4.49
N HIS A 255 39.99 47.00 4.89
CA HIS A 255 40.17 46.20 6.10
C HIS A 255 39.87 46.93 7.42
N GLU A 256 39.44 46.19 8.44
CA GLU A 256 40.17 46.13 9.73
C GLU A 256 39.79 44.90 10.57
N ASP A 257 40.83 44.21 11.05
CA ASP A 257 40.83 43.09 11.99
C ASP A 257 40.35 43.52 13.39
N VAL A 258 39.96 42.55 14.24
CA VAL A 258 40.60 42.27 15.55
C VAL A 258 39.83 41.18 16.32
N ILE A 259 40.59 40.15 16.66
CA ILE A 259 40.35 39.03 17.58
C ILE A 259 40.22 39.54 19.03
N ARG A 260 39.36 38.93 19.87
CA ARG A 260 39.63 38.74 21.30
C ARG A 260 38.80 37.63 21.96
N ASP A 261 39.54 36.73 22.59
CA ASP A 261 39.15 35.63 23.47
C ASP A 261 38.82 36.08 24.92
N ASP A 262 38.13 35.16 25.61
CA ASP A 262 38.37 34.66 26.97
C ASP A 262 37.75 35.30 28.24
N LYS A 263 36.96 34.42 28.92
CA LYS A 263 36.98 34.02 30.36
C LYS A 263 36.49 35.02 31.43
N VAL A 264 35.99 34.67 32.62
CA VAL A 264 35.56 33.46 33.39
C VAL A 264 35.02 34.05 34.71
N GLN A 265 34.02 33.43 35.35
CA GLN A 265 34.06 33.11 36.80
C GLN A 265 32.91 32.17 37.18
N ALA A 266 33.27 31.08 37.86
CA ALA A 266 32.40 30.11 38.51
C ALA A 266 32.03 30.56 39.94
N ASP A 267 30.94 30.01 40.48
CA ASP A 267 30.93 29.15 41.68
C ASP A 267 29.50 28.91 42.18
N GLY A 268 29.21 27.68 42.61
CA GLY A 268 28.00 27.35 43.39
C GLY A 268 27.40 25.96 43.12
N GLU A 269 27.89 24.95 43.83
CA GLU A 269 27.38 23.58 43.90
C GLU A 269 25.94 23.46 44.42
N SER A 270 25.20 22.45 43.93
CA SER A 270 24.48 21.52 44.82
C SER A 270 24.14 20.21 44.09
N ILE A 271 24.38 19.13 44.81
CA ILE A 271 24.26 17.71 44.45
C ILE A 271 22.79 17.28 44.53
N ASN A 272 22.31 16.46 43.59
CA ASN A 272 21.26 15.49 43.93
C ASN A 272 21.37 14.21 43.10
N THR A 273 21.50 13.11 43.83
CA THR A 273 21.61 11.72 43.37
C THR A 273 20.20 11.14 43.24
N GLN A 274 19.85 10.52 42.11
CA GLN A 274 18.73 9.57 42.08
C GLN A 274 19.07 8.32 41.27
N GLU A 275 19.09 7.21 41.99
CA GLU A 275 19.19 5.83 41.53
C GLU A 275 17.95 5.42 40.73
N GLN A 276 18.19 4.61 39.69
CA GLN A 276 17.18 3.87 38.96
C GLN A 276 16.60 2.73 39.81
N LYS A 277 15.27 2.69 39.96
CA LYS A 277 14.53 1.45 40.25
C LYS A 277 13.40 1.31 39.23
N ASN A 278 13.56 0.34 38.35
CA ASN A 278 12.50 -0.16 37.47
C ASN A 278 11.49 -0.97 38.31
N THR A 279 10.23 -0.56 38.28
CA THR A 279 9.08 -1.42 38.59
C THR A 279 8.08 -1.25 37.45
N GLU A 280 7.92 -2.29 36.63
CA GLU A 280 6.93 -2.36 35.56
C GLU A 280 5.52 -2.46 36.17
N SER A 281 4.71 -1.44 35.92
CA SER A 281 3.26 -1.48 36.16
C SER A 281 2.57 -2.08 34.94
N VAL A 282 2.00 -3.29 35.07
CA VAL A 282 1.11 -3.86 34.04
C VAL A 282 -0.21 -3.09 34.07
N SER A 283 -0.64 -2.58 32.92
CA SER A 283 -1.85 -1.76 32.81
C SER A 283 -3.12 -2.60 32.98
N MET A 284 -4.06 -2.09 33.78
CA MET A 284 -5.39 -2.68 34.04
C MET A 284 -6.20 -3.03 32.79
N GLU A 285 -5.86 -2.46 31.63
CA GLU A 285 -6.51 -2.79 30.35
C GLU A 285 -6.21 -4.21 29.87
N GLN A 286 -5.04 -4.78 30.15
CA GLN A 286 -4.69 -6.15 29.74
C GLN A 286 -5.43 -7.23 30.55
N VAL A 287 -5.75 -6.95 31.82
CA VAL A 287 -6.51 -7.86 32.68
C VAL A 287 -7.97 -7.95 32.22
N CYS A 288 -8.57 -6.81 31.81
CA CYS A 288 -9.93 -6.77 31.29
C CYS A 288 -10.11 -7.54 29.97
N VAL A 289 -9.11 -7.52 29.07
CA VAL A 289 -9.20 -8.24 27.78
C VAL A 289 -9.13 -9.75 27.98
N HIS A 290 -8.30 -10.22 28.93
CA HIS A 290 -8.21 -11.65 29.24
C HIS A 290 -9.49 -12.16 29.92
N PHE A 291 -10.09 -11.36 30.81
CA PHE A 291 -11.36 -11.70 31.45
C PHE A 291 -12.52 -11.77 30.46
N ALA A 292 -12.56 -10.88 29.47
CA ALA A 292 -13.56 -10.89 28.40
C ALA A 292 -13.43 -12.10 27.45
N MET A 293 -12.21 -12.57 27.18
CA MET A 293 -11.99 -13.81 26.40
C MET A 293 -12.41 -15.06 27.18
N CYS A 294 -12.14 -15.13 28.48
CA CYS A 294 -12.57 -16.27 29.30
C CYS A 294 -14.09 -16.34 29.46
N LEU A 295 -14.77 -15.20 29.64
CA LEU A 295 -16.22 -15.15 29.77
C LEU A 295 -16.95 -15.54 28.47
N SER A 296 -16.40 -15.16 27.31
CA SER A 296 -16.98 -15.52 26.01
C SER A 296 -16.83 -17.02 25.69
N ILE A 297 -15.72 -17.65 26.07
CA ILE A 297 -15.53 -19.10 25.97
C ILE A 297 -16.49 -19.85 26.91
N PHE A 298 -16.72 -19.34 28.12
CA PHE A 298 -17.65 -19.93 29.08
C PHE A 298 -19.11 -19.81 28.63
N ILE A 299 -19.50 -18.68 28.03
CA ILE A 299 -20.84 -18.48 27.44
C ILE A 299 -21.05 -19.39 26.22
N LEU A 300 -20.03 -19.62 25.39
CA LEU A 300 -20.10 -20.56 24.27
C LEU A 300 -20.25 -22.02 24.75
N TYR A 301 -19.64 -22.37 25.89
CA TYR A 301 -19.76 -23.69 26.51
C TYR A 301 -21.15 -23.93 27.12
N LEU A 302 -21.73 -22.93 27.80
CA LEU A 302 -23.08 -23.02 28.37
C LEU A 302 -24.20 -22.96 27.31
N CYS A 303 -23.94 -22.36 26.13
CA CYS A 303 -24.93 -22.22 25.06
C CYS A 303 -25.04 -23.46 24.14
N GLY A 304 -24.44 -24.60 24.49
CA GLY A 304 -24.83 -25.92 23.97
C GLY A 304 -24.63 -26.16 22.47
N LYS A 305 -23.64 -25.52 21.83
CA LYS A 305 -23.22 -25.87 20.46
C LYS A 305 -21.84 -26.53 20.46
N SER A 306 -21.79 -27.79 20.90
CA SER A 306 -20.60 -28.63 20.80
C SER A 306 -20.56 -29.34 19.44
N SER A 307 -19.65 -28.92 18.55
CA SER A 307 -19.17 -29.79 17.48
C SER A 307 -17.71 -29.53 17.10
N PHE A 308 -16.93 -28.95 18.02
CA PHE A 308 -15.50 -28.76 17.87
C PHE A 308 -14.92 -28.66 19.28
N LEU A 309 -14.26 -29.71 19.75
CA LEU A 309 -13.17 -29.72 20.74
C LEU A 309 -12.84 -31.19 21.05
N ASP A 310 -11.75 -31.66 20.47
CA ASP A 310 -11.19 -32.98 20.74
C ASP A 310 -10.76 -33.11 22.22
N ASN A 311 -11.05 -34.30 22.76
CA ASN A 311 -11.16 -34.64 24.18
C ASN A 311 -9.84 -34.70 24.98
N ALA A 312 -8.76 -34.08 24.49
CA ALA A 312 -7.44 -34.11 25.15
C ALA A 312 -7.00 -32.76 25.74
N TYR A 313 -7.51 -31.63 25.22
CA TYR A 313 -7.14 -30.29 25.72
C TYR A 313 -7.97 -29.83 26.92
N VAL A 314 -9.19 -30.36 27.07
CA VAL A 314 -10.13 -29.92 28.12
C VAL A 314 -9.78 -30.48 29.50
N SER A 315 -9.11 -31.63 29.61
CA SER A 315 -8.77 -32.22 30.92
C SER A 315 -7.56 -31.57 31.61
N CYS A 316 -6.65 -30.92 30.87
CA CYS A 316 -5.45 -30.30 31.44
C CYS A 316 -5.62 -28.83 31.82
N LEU A 317 -6.51 -28.08 31.15
CA LEU A 317 -6.71 -26.65 31.40
C LEU A 317 -7.78 -26.35 32.46
N PHE A 318 -8.71 -27.29 32.72
CA PHE A 318 -9.80 -27.08 33.67
C PHE A 318 -9.33 -26.87 35.13
N PRO A 319 -8.36 -27.64 35.66
CA PRO A 319 -7.90 -27.46 37.04
C PRO A 319 -7.14 -26.14 37.23
N VAL A 320 -6.39 -25.71 36.22
CA VAL A 320 -5.53 -24.51 36.29
C VAL A 320 -6.35 -23.22 36.25
N VAL A 321 -7.38 -23.18 35.39
CA VAL A 321 -8.27 -22.00 35.28
C VAL A 321 -9.15 -21.85 36.53
N ILE A 322 -9.64 -22.96 37.11
CA ILE A 322 -10.39 -22.92 38.36
C ILE A 322 -9.49 -22.51 39.53
N TYR A 323 -8.25 -23.00 39.59
CA TYR A 323 -7.32 -22.62 40.66
C TYR A 323 -6.95 -21.14 40.58
N CYS A 324 -6.67 -20.59 39.38
CA CYS A 324 -6.43 -19.15 39.19
C CYS A 324 -7.65 -18.28 39.50
N ALA A 325 -8.85 -18.73 39.15
CA ALA A 325 -10.08 -17.99 39.44
C ALA A 325 -10.36 -17.95 40.96
N ILE A 326 -10.12 -19.05 41.67
CA ILE A 326 -10.33 -19.12 43.12
C ILE A 326 -9.26 -18.33 43.87
N THR A 327 -7.99 -18.37 43.46
CA THR A 327 -6.93 -17.59 44.11
C THR A 327 -7.07 -16.09 43.87
N MET A 328 -7.50 -15.66 42.68
CA MET A 328 -7.80 -14.25 42.42
C MET A 328 -9.01 -13.77 43.24
N PHE A 329 -10.09 -14.56 43.30
CA PHE A 329 -11.29 -14.18 44.03
C PHE A 329 -11.07 -14.13 45.55
N LEU A 330 -10.20 -14.99 46.08
CA LEU A 330 -9.83 -14.94 47.50
C LEU A 330 -8.86 -13.79 47.84
N SER A 331 -8.08 -13.30 46.86
CA SER A 331 -7.17 -12.15 47.06
C SER A 331 -7.87 -10.79 47.04
N GLU A 332 -9.09 -10.70 46.51
CA GLU A 332 -9.92 -9.49 46.56
C GLU A 332 -10.87 -9.44 47.76
N LEU A 333 -11.01 -10.55 48.50
CA LEU A 333 -11.94 -10.69 49.62
C LEU A 333 -11.31 -10.70 51.01
N PHE A 334 -9.97 -10.58 51.13
CA PHE A 334 -9.25 -10.50 52.41
C PHE A 334 -8.20 -9.40 52.44
#